data_AF-A0A0Q4H4A2-F1
#
_entry.id   AF-A0A0Q4H4A2-F1
#
_cell.length_a   1.000
_cell.length_b   1.000
_cell.length_c   1.000
_cell.angle_alpha   90.00
_cell.angle_beta   90.00
_cell.angle_gamma   90.00
#
_symmetry.space_group_name_H-M   'P 1'
#
loop_
_entity.id
_entity.type
_entity.pdbx_description
1 polymer ?
#
loop_
_entity_poly.entity_id
_entity_poly.type
_entity_poly.pdbx_seq_one_letter_code
_entity_poly.pdbx_strand_id
1 'polypeptide(L)'
;MDLSLITGTLSLLKGAQELGTAAIATRDAQKLTAAVTEINGKLLETQQALFSISTQAFELGQQNQKLHLEKQELQAAAHQRARYTLAEVAPGNFAYRLKSADSLKPGDAEPVHLVCQPCFDQGSKVVLMRTFRSSDTTRNYHAIWLCSACKLALPDFITESSRG
;
A
#
# COMPACT_ATOMS: atom_id res chain seq x y z
N MET A 1 4.52 19.80 4.75
CA MET A 1 5.07 20.95 4.00
C MET A 1 5.21 22.09 4.99
N ASP A 2 6.43 22.56 5.23
CA ASP A 2 6.67 23.58 6.25
C ASP A 2 6.38 24.98 5.68
N LEU A 3 5.13 25.42 5.91
CA LEU A 3 4.64 26.74 5.51
C LEU A 3 5.48 27.87 6.13
N SER A 4 6.08 27.64 7.31
CA SER A 4 6.85 28.66 8.03
C SER A 4 8.11 29.06 7.26
N LEU A 5 8.81 28.10 6.64
CA LEU A 5 10.01 28.33 5.81
C LEU A 5 9.68 29.10 4.52
N ILE A 6 8.54 28.80 3.91
CA ILE A 6 8.07 29.49 2.70
C ILE A 6 7.65 30.94 3.06
N THR A 7 6.92 31.13 4.15
CA THR A 7 6.55 32.48 4.61
C THR A 7 7.75 33.30 5.07
N GLY A 8 8.75 32.66 5.69
CA GLY A 8 9.99 33.30 6.11
C GLY A 8 10.84 33.77 4.94
N THR A 9 11.00 32.95 3.90
CA THR A 9 11.73 33.33 2.68
C THR A 9 11.07 34.46 1.91
N LEU A 10 9.74 34.45 1.79
CA LEU A 10 8.97 35.57 1.22
C LEU A 10 9.19 36.88 1.99
N SER A 11 9.26 36.81 3.32
CA SER A 11 9.46 37.98 4.18
C SER A 11 10.88 38.55 4.01
N LEU A 12 11.89 37.69 3.90
CA LEU A 12 13.28 38.09 3.64
C LEU A 12 13.43 38.79 2.27
N LEU A 13 12.82 38.23 1.23
CA LEU A 13 12.82 38.82 -0.12
C LEU A 13 12.14 40.18 -0.14
N LYS A 14 11.00 40.33 0.53
CA LYS A 14 10.30 41.60 0.63
C LYS A 14 11.11 42.65 1.39
N GLY A 15 11.75 42.25 2.49
CA GLY A 15 12.65 43.13 3.24
C GLY A 15 13.87 43.57 2.42
N ALA A 16 14.44 42.68 1.59
CA ALA A 16 15.53 43.02 0.67
C ALA A 16 15.08 44.01 -0.43
N GLN A 17 13.86 43.85 -0.95
CA GLN A 17 13.26 44.77 -1.92
C GLN A 17 13.07 46.18 -1.32
N GLU A 18 12.50 46.26 -0.12
CA GLU A 18 12.26 47.54 0.57
C GLU A 18 13.59 48.29 0.81
N LEU A 19 14.63 47.58 1.25
CA LEU A 19 15.98 48.16 1.42
C LEU A 19 16.59 48.68 0.12
N GLY A 20 16.49 47.91 -0.96
CA GLY A 20 16.98 48.34 -2.27
C GLY A 20 16.30 49.62 -2.75
N THR A 21 14.98 49.71 -2.61
CA THR A 21 14.22 50.92 -2.99
C THR A 21 14.58 52.13 -2.13
N ALA A 22 14.74 51.95 -0.81
CA ALA A 22 15.11 53.02 0.10
C ALA A 22 16.54 53.53 -0.16
N ALA A 23 17.49 52.63 -0.43
CA ALA A 23 18.87 53.00 -0.73
C ALA A 23 18.97 53.82 -2.03
N ILE A 24 18.28 53.39 -3.09
CA ILE A 24 18.25 54.12 -4.39
C ILE A 24 17.63 55.51 -4.22
N ALA A 25 16.57 55.65 -3.42
CA ALA A 25 15.91 56.93 -3.18
C ALA A 25 16.82 57.95 -2.48
N THR A 26 17.73 57.50 -1.62
CA THR A 26 18.62 58.39 -0.84
C THR A 26 19.86 58.89 -1.58
N ARG A 27 20.24 58.30 -2.73
CA ARG A 27 21.46 58.64 -3.53
C ARG A 27 22.76 58.73 -2.71
N ASP A 28 22.80 58.11 -1.54
CA ASP A 28 23.94 58.13 -0.64
C ASP A 28 24.78 56.87 -0.87
N ALA A 29 26.03 57.05 -1.32
CA ALA A 29 26.93 55.95 -1.66
C ALA A 29 27.22 55.04 -0.46
N GLN A 30 27.28 55.57 0.76
CA GLN A 30 27.53 54.75 1.96
C GLN A 30 26.32 53.88 2.29
N LYS A 31 25.12 54.43 2.15
CA LYS A 31 23.85 53.68 2.35
C LYS A 31 23.64 52.63 1.26
N LEU A 32 24.04 52.93 0.04
CA LEU A 32 24.02 51.96 -1.07
C LEU A 32 24.93 50.75 -0.79
N THR A 33 26.16 50.97 -0.34
CA THR A 33 27.08 49.87 -0.01
C THR A 33 26.55 49.00 1.14
N ALA A 34 26.01 49.62 2.19
CA ALA A 34 25.39 48.91 3.32
C ALA A 34 24.16 48.09 2.89
N ALA A 35 23.29 48.67 2.05
CA ALA A 35 22.13 47.96 1.52
C ALA A 35 22.51 46.77 0.65
N VAL A 36 23.55 46.89 -0.18
CA VAL A 36 24.06 45.77 -0.99
C VAL A 36 24.59 44.63 -0.11
N THR A 37 25.27 44.96 1.00
CA THR A 37 25.77 43.92 1.92
C THR A 37 24.62 43.19 2.61
N GLU A 38 23.59 43.92 3.05
CA GLU A 38 22.40 43.33 3.67
C GLU A 38 21.57 42.49 2.68
N ILE A 39 21.39 42.97 1.44
CA ILE A 39 20.70 42.22 0.38
C ILE A 39 21.45 40.92 0.07
N ASN A 40 22.78 40.95 -0.01
CA ASN A 40 23.59 39.74 -0.20
C ASN A 40 23.43 38.75 0.97
N GLY A 41 23.35 39.24 2.21
CA GLY A 41 23.04 38.41 3.38
C GLY A 41 21.68 37.72 3.25
N LYS A 42 20.62 38.48 2.97
CA LYS A 42 19.26 37.94 2.78
C LYS A 42 19.15 37.00 1.59
N LEU A 43 19.92 37.25 0.52
CA LEU A 43 19.98 36.37 -0.64
C LEU A 43 20.61 35.01 -0.29
N LEU A 44 21.68 34.98 0.49
CA LEU A 44 22.31 33.75 0.97
C LEU A 44 21.37 32.96 1.89
N GLU A 45 20.69 33.63 2.82
CA GLU A 45 19.67 33.01 3.68
C GLU A 45 18.52 32.40 2.86
N THR A 46 18.08 33.10 1.82
CA THR A 46 17.03 32.61 0.92
C THR A 46 17.49 31.38 0.14
N GLN A 47 18.73 31.37 -0.36
CA GLN A 47 19.30 30.20 -1.05
C GLN A 47 19.37 28.98 -0.13
N GLN A 48 19.79 29.18 1.13
CA GLN A 48 19.85 28.11 2.11
C GLN A 48 18.44 27.53 2.41
N ALA A 49 17.45 28.40 2.55
CA ALA A 49 16.07 27.99 2.77
C ALA A 49 15.46 27.29 1.54
N LEU A 50 15.77 27.74 0.33
CA LEU A 50 15.36 27.06 -0.92
C LEU A 50 15.94 25.64 -1.02
N PHE A 51 17.19 25.45 -0.61
CA PHE A 51 17.80 24.12 -0.55
C PHE A 51 17.06 23.22 0.45
N SER A 52 16.71 23.76 1.63
CA SER A 52 15.90 23.03 2.61
C SER A 52 14.50 22.65 2.08
N ILE A 53 13.83 23.56 1.38
CA ILE A 53 12.53 23.26 0.77
C ILE A 53 12.67 22.18 -0.31
N SER A 54 13.72 22.24 -1.13
CA SER A 54 13.96 21.29 -2.21
C SER A 54 14.24 19.87 -1.68
N THR A 55 15.01 19.76 -0.59
CA THR A 55 15.27 18.48 0.08
C THR A 55 14.00 17.90 0.69
N GLN A 56 13.21 18.70 1.40
CA GLN A 56 11.90 18.27 1.93
C GLN A 56 10.93 17.83 0.83
N ALA A 57 10.89 18.55 -0.30
CA ALA A 57 10.04 18.20 -1.44
C ALA A 57 10.45 16.85 -2.05
N PHE A 58 11.76 16.59 -2.14
CA PHE A 58 12.28 15.32 -2.62
C PHE A 58 11.95 14.15 -1.67
N GLU A 59 12.12 14.33 -0.36
CA GLU A 59 11.76 13.34 0.65
C GLU A 59 10.25 13.03 0.63
N LEU A 60 9.40 14.05 0.58
CA LEU A 60 7.96 13.89 0.44
C LEU A 60 7.58 13.18 -0.87
N GLY A 61 8.29 13.45 -1.96
CA GLY A 61 8.11 12.76 -3.24
C GLY A 61 8.40 11.26 -3.12
N GLN A 62 9.52 10.89 -2.49
CA GLN A 62 9.86 9.49 -2.24
C GLN A 62 8.84 8.78 -1.34
N GLN A 63 8.41 9.43 -0.25
CA GLN A 63 7.39 8.87 0.64
C GLN A 63 6.06 8.67 -0.09
N ASN A 64 5.63 9.64 -0.91
CA ASN A 64 4.42 9.49 -1.72
C ASN A 64 4.52 8.31 -2.68
N GLN A 65 5.66 8.13 -3.36
CA GLN A 65 5.85 7.00 -4.26
C GLN A 65 5.79 5.66 -3.50
N LYS A 66 6.45 5.56 -2.35
CA LYS A 66 6.40 4.37 -1.49
C LYS A 66 4.99 4.04 -1.04
N LEU A 67 4.26 5.03 -0.50
CA LEU A 67 2.87 4.86 -0.07
C LEU A 67 1.94 4.49 -1.24
N HIS A 68 2.21 5.02 -2.43
CA HIS A 68 1.44 4.66 -3.62
C HIS A 68 1.63 3.19 -4.02
N LEU A 69 2.86 2.68 -3.95
CA LEU A 69 3.17 1.27 -4.20
C LEU A 69 2.51 0.37 -3.15
N GLU A 70 2.67 0.69 -1.86
CA GLU A 70 2.02 -0.05 -0.77
C GLU A 70 0.49 -0.08 -0.93
N LYS A 71 -0.12 1.05 -1.32
CA LYS A 71 -1.55 1.12 -1.60
C LYS A 71 -1.95 0.21 -2.76
N GLN A 72 -1.18 0.18 -3.85
CA GLN A 72 -1.46 -0.69 -4.99
C GLN A 72 -1.36 -2.17 -4.61
N GLU A 73 -0.35 -2.55 -3.84
CA GLU A 73 -0.18 -3.93 -3.34
C GLU A 73 -1.35 -4.35 -2.45
N LEU A 74 -1.76 -3.49 -1.51
CA LEU A 74 -2.90 -3.73 -0.63
C LEU A 74 -4.21 -3.84 -1.43
N GLN A 75 -4.41 -2.99 -2.43
CA GLN A 75 -5.57 -3.05 -3.32
C GLN A 75 -5.60 -4.33 -4.15
N ALA A 76 -4.46 -4.76 -4.69
CA ALA A 76 -4.34 -6.01 -5.43
C ALA A 76 -4.65 -7.22 -4.54
N ALA A 77 -4.10 -7.25 -3.31
CA ALA A 77 -4.39 -8.29 -2.32
C ALA A 77 -5.88 -8.30 -1.91
N ALA A 78 -6.48 -7.13 -1.71
CA ALA A 78 -7.91 -7.00 -1.40
C ALA A 78 -8.79 -7.50 -2.56
N HIS A 79 -8.44 -7.12 -3.80
CA HIS A 79 -9.15 -7.60 -4.99
C HIS A 79 -9.03 -9.13 -5.14
N GLN A 80 -7.85 -9.70 -4.89
CA GLN A 80 -7.67 -11.14 -4.88
C GLN A 80 -8.55 -11.82 -3.83
N ARG A 81 -8.64 -11.26 -2.61
CA ARG A 81 -9.51 -11.76 -1.54
C ARG A 81 -10.99 -11.67 -1.87
N ALA A 82 -11.43 -10.61 -2.53
CA ALA A 82 -12.83 -10.41 -2.92
C ALA A 82 -13.36 -11.47 -3.91
N ARG A 83 -12.46 -12.19 -4.60
CA ARG A 83 -12.80 -13.30 -5.50
C ARG A 83 -13.24 -14.58 -4.77
N TYR A 84 -13.03 -14.65 -3.46
CA TYR A 84 -13.34 -15.83 -2.65
C TYR A 84 -14.56 -15.58 -1.75
N THR A 85 -15.30 -16.64 -1.47
CA THR A 85 -16.37 -16.66 -0.48
C THR A 85 -16.12 -17.77 0.52
N LEU A 86 -16.42 -17.54 1.79
CA LEU A 86 -16.39 -18.60 2.79
C LEU A 86 -17.50 -19.61 2.47
N ALA A 87 -17.15 -20.89 2.47
CA ALA A 87 -18.07 -21.99 2.20
C ALA A 87 -17.85 -23.10 3.25
N GLU A 88 -18.95 -23.66 3.74
CA GLU A 88 -18.92 -24.83 4.59
C GLU A 88 -18.70 -26.08 3.72
N VAL A 89 -17.58 -26.78 3.94
CA VAL A 89 -17.17 -27.97 3.18
C VAL A 89 -17.71 -29.25 3.83
N ALA A 90 -17.88 -29.21 5.15
CA ALA A 90 -18.49 -30.23 5.98
C ALA A 90 -19.04 -29.57 7.24
N PRO A 91 -19.95 -30.20 8.00
CA PRO A 91 -20.51 -29.61 9.22
C PRO A 91 -19.43 -29.04 10.14
N GLY A 92 -19.48 -27.73 10.40
CA GLY A 92 -18.51 -26.99 11.23
C GLY A 92 -17.12 -26.79 10.62
N ASN A 93 -16.91 -27.13 9.35
CA ASN A 93 -15.62 -27.05 8.65
C ASN A 93 -15.73 -26.10 7.45
N PHE A 94 -14.92 -25.04 7.45
CA PHE A 94 -15.00 -23.96 6.47
C PHE A 94 -13.72 -23.85 5.62
N ALA A 95 -13.90 -23.49 4.35
CA ALA A 95 -12.83 -23.13 3.43
C ALA A 95 -13.29 -21.99 2.52
N TYR A 96 -12.35 -21.24 1.96
CA TYR A 96 -12.68 -20.24 0.96
C TYR A 96 -12.81 -20.88 -0.42
N ARG A 97 -13.94 -20.70 -1.09
CA ARG A 97 -14.16 -21.16 -2.46
C ARG A 97 -14.09 -19.99 -3.44
N LEU A 98 -13.44 -20.21 -4.57
CA LEU A 98 -13.48 -19.25 -5.68
C LEU A 98 -14.94 -19.01 -6.12
N LYS A 99 -15.35 -17.75 -6.28
CA LYS A 99 -16.68 -17.41 -6.84
C LYS A 99 -16.80 -17.99 -8.27
N SER A 100 -18.01 -18.36 -8.70
CA SER A 100 -18.23 -19.02 -10.01
C SER A 100 -17.83 -18.12 -11.19
N ALA A 101 -17.65 -18.72 -12.37
CA ALA A 101 -17.18 -18.07 -13.59
C ALA A 101 -17.97 -16.80 -13.96
N ASP A 102 -19.26 -16.70 -13.60
CA ASP A 102 -20.10 -15.51 -13.82
C ASP A 102 -19.64 -14.29 -13.00
N SER A 103 -18.84 -14.51 -11.96
CA SER A 103 -18.23 -13.49 -11.10
C SER A 103 -16.79 -13.16 -11.50
N LEU A 104 -16.21 -13.89 -12.46
CA LEU A 104 -14.84 -13.71 -12.94
C LEU A 104 -14.86 -12.93 -14.27
N LYS A 105 -13.78 -12.21 -14.56
CA LYS A 105 -13.67 -11.49 -15.82
C LYS A 105 -13.59 -12.49 -16.98
N PRO A 106 -14.19 -12.20 -18.15
CA PRO A 106 -14.06 -13.06 -19.32
C PRO A 106 -12.58 -13.22 -19.70
N GLY A 107 -12.07 -14.46 -19.63
CA GLY A 107 -10.66 -14.81 -19.85
C GLY A 107 -9.96 -15.47 -18.66
N ASP A 108 -10.51 -15.39 -17.44
CA ASP A 108 -9.96 -16.06 -16.26
C ASP A 108 -10.42 -17.53 -16.18
N ALA A 109 -9.73 -18.42 -16.89
CA ALA A 109 -9.97 -19.87 -16.85
C ALA A 109 -9.36 -20.54 -15.59
N GLU A 110 -9.67 -20.04 -14.39
CA GLU A 110 -9.21 -20.64 -13.13
C GLU A 110 -10.20 -21.73 -12.69
N PRO A 111 -9.77 -22.99 -12.48
CA PRO A 111 -10.67 -24.05 -12.02
C PRO A 111 -11.20 -23.71 -10.63
N VAL A 112 -12.45 -24.10 -10.36
CA VAL A 112 -13.05 -23.96 -9.03
C VAL A 112 -12.21 -24.75 -8.03
N HIS A 113 -11.68 -24.07 -7.02
CA HIS A 113 -10.81 -24.65 -6.00
C HIS A 113 -11.15 -24.09 -4.61
N LEU A 114 -10.70 -24.83 -3.60
CA LEU A 114 -10.82 -24.46 -2.19
C LEU A 114 -9.48 -23.96 -1.67
N VAL A 115 -9.53 -22.96 -0.80
CA VAL A 115 -8.38 -22.36 -0.14
C VAL A 115 -8.55 -22.50 1.38
N CYS A 116 -7.47 -22.84 2.05
CA CYS A 116 -7.42 -23.02 3.50
C CYS A 116 -7.82 -21.73 4.24
N GLN A 117 -8.88 -21.76 5.06
CA GLN A 117 -9.38 -20.56 5.78
C GLN A 117 -8.32 -19.94 6.70
N PRO A 118 -7.65 -20.69 7.60
CA PRO A 118 -6.64 -20.11 8.48
C PRO A 118 -5.47 -19.45 7.73
N CYS A 119 -4.98 -20.09 6.66
CA CYS A 119 -3.88 -19.54 5.86
C CYS A 119 -4.33 -18.29 5.11
N PHE A 120 -5.54 -18.30 4.57
CA PHE A 120 -6.06 -17.19 3.77
C PHE A 120 -6.31 -15.94 4.62
N ASP A 121 -6.81 -16.11 5.84
CA ASP A 121 -7.02 -15.01 6.79
C ASP A 121 -5.68 -14.39 7.21
N GLN A 122 -4.63 -15.22 7.33
CA GLN A 122 -3.24 -14.77 7.56
C GLN A 122 -2.57 -14.15 6.31
N GLY A 123 -3.26 -14.07 5.17
CA GLY A 123 -2.75 -13.45 3.94
C GLY A 123 -2.09 -14.40 2.95
N SER A 124 -2.07 -15.71 3.24
CA SER A 124 -1.47 -16.73 2.38
C SER A 124 -2.52 -17.54 1.62
N LYS A 125 -2.56 -17.41 0.29
CA LYS A 125 -3.40 -18.29 -0.57
C LYS A 125 -2.75 -19.67 -0.64
N VAL A 126 -3.34 -20.65 0.06
CA VAL A 126 -2.94 -22.06 -0.01
C VAL A 126 -4.12 -22.90 -0.49
N VAL A 127 -4.01 -23.42 -1.70
CA VAL A 127 -5.02 -24.30 -2.29
C VAL A 127 -5.03 -25.64 -1.55
N LEU A 128 -6.22 -26.10 -1.16
CA LEU A 128 -6.40 -27.39 -0.49
C LEU A 128 -6.24 -28.52 -1.52
N MET A 129 -5.44 -29.52 -1.17
CA MET A 129 -5.23 -30.71 -1.98
C MET A 129 -6.20 -31.81 -1.55
N ARG A 130 -6.89 -32.42 -2.51
CA ARG A 130 -7.70 -33.61 -2.24
C ARG A 130 -6.79 -34.83 -2.13
N THR A 131 -6.88 -35.54 -1.02
CA THR A 131 -6.15 -36.80 -0.78
C THR A 131 -7.07 -37.84 -0.16
N PHE A 132 -6.64 -39.09 -0.12
CA PHE A 132 -7.39 -40.20 0.45
C PHE A 132 -6.69 -40.69 1.71
N ARG A 133 -7.42 -40.76 2.81
CA ARG A 133 -6.91 -41.29 4.09
C ARG A 133 -7.58 -42.63 4.37
N SER A 134 -6.76 -43.65 4.64
CA SER A 134 -7.25 -44.96 5.10
C SER A 134 -7.73 -44.84 6.54
N SER A 135 -8.93 -45.34 6.84
CA SER A 135 -9.33 -45.61 8.22
C SER A 135 -8.74 -46.95 8.68
N ASP A 136 -8.13 -46.97 9.86
CA ASP A 136 -7.47 -48.17 10.43
C ASP A 136 -8.47 -49.33 10.66
N THR A 137 -9.74 -49.01 10.87
CA THR A 137 -10.73 -49.96 11.35
C THR A 137 -11.51 -50.66 10.22
N THR A 138 -11.62 -50.06 9.03
CA THR A 138 -12.53 -50.57 7.99
C THR A 138 -11.92 -50.74 6.59
N ARG A 139 -10.61 -50.47 6.39
CA ARG A 139 -9.95 -50.38 5.07
C ARG A 139 -10.67 -49.46 4.06
N ASN A 140 -11.59 -48.61 4.52
CA ASN A 140 -12.22 -47.61 3.69
C ASN A 140 -11.32 -46.38 3.57
N TYR A 141 -11.21 -45.88 2.34
CA TYR A 141 -10.55 -44.63 2.02
C TYR A 141 -11.59 -43.52 1.98
N HIS A 142 -11.41 -42.49 2.82
CA HIS A 142 -12.22 -41.29 2.77
C HIS A 142 -11.41 -40.16 2.16
N ALA A 143 -12.05 -39.40 1.27
CA ALA A 143 -11.45 -38.21 0.71
C ALA A 143 -11.38 -37.12 1.80
N ILE A 144 -10.25 -36.44 1.84
CA ILE A 144 -10.00 -35.30 2.72
C ILE A 144 -9.33 -34.18 1.92
N TRP A 145 -9.54 -32.95 2.37
CA TRP A 145 -8.85 -31.77 1.89
C TRP A 145 -7.71 -31.43 2.84
N LEU A 146 -6.48 -31.45 2.34
CA LEU A 146 -5.27 -31.20 3.12
C LEU A 146 -4.60 -29.88 2.72
N CYS A 147 -4.27 -29.06 3.71
CA CYS A 147 -3.43 -27.88 3.52
C CYS A 147 -1.94 -28.26 3.59
N SER A 148 -1.18 -27.92 2.55
CA SER A 148 0.26 -28.19 2.50
C SER A 148 1.06 -27.35 3.51
N ALA A 149 0.58 -26.16 3.86
CA ALA A 149 1.24 -25.22 4.77
C ALA A 149 0.97 -25.55 6.26
N CYS A 150 -0.27 -25.42 6.71
CA CYS A 150 -0.62 -25.57 8.14
C CYS A 150 -1.08 -26.98 8.54
N LYS A 151 -1.10 -27.95 7.60
CA LYS A 151 -1.52 -29.34 7.82
C LYS A 151 -2.97 -29.51 8.28
N LEU A 152 -3.80 -28.48 8.17
CA LEU A 152 -5.25 -28.58 8.36
C LEU A 152 -5.81 -29.64 7.41
N ALA A 153 -6.57 -30.58 7.96
CA ALA A 153 -7.26 -31.63 7.23
C ALA A 153 -8.77 -31.49 7.43
N LEU A 154 -9.52 -31.26 6.36
CA LEU A 154 -10.98 -31.16 6.38
C LEU A 154 -11.57 -32.40 5.70
N PRO A 155 -12.66 -32.98 6.23
CA PRO A 155 -13.32 -34.09 5.56
C PRO A 155 -14.02 -33.60 4.28
N ASP A 156 -14.05 -34.44 3.25
CA ASP A 156 -14.73 -34.16 1.98
C ASP A 156 -16.14 -34.76 1.98
N PHE A 157 -17.12 -34.03 2.51
CA PHE A 157 -18.53 -34.48 2.57
C PHE A 157 -19.37 -34.03 1.36
N ILE A 158 -18.78 -33.33 0.40
CA ILE A 158 -19.51 -32.69 -0.71
C ILE A 158 -20.14 -33.72 -1.68
N THR A 159 -19.78 -35.00 -1.62
CA THR A 159 -20.26 -36.02 -2.58
C THR A 159 -21.56 -36.75 -2.24
N GLU A 160 -22.18 -36.54 -1.07
CA GLU A 160 -23.37 -37.30 -0.66
C GLU A 160 -24.71 -36.57 -0.80
N SER A 161 -24.74 -35.24 -0.93
CA SER A 161 -26.01 -34.49 -1.11
C SER A 161 -26.53 -34.42 -2.55
N SER A 162 -25.81 -34.97 -3.53
CA SER A 162 -26.21 -35.00 -4.95
C SER A 162 -26.74 -36.36 -5.43
N ARG A 163 -27.05 -37.29 -4.51
CA ARG A 163 -27.74 -38.57 -4.78
C ARG A 163 -29.10 -38.67 -4.07
N GLY A 164 -29.85 -37.56 -4.04
CA GLY A 164 -31.25 -37.52 -3.63
C GLY A 164 -32.15 -37.25 -4.82
#